data_AF-Q8SUN5-F1
#
_entry.id   AF-Q8SUN5-F1
#
_cell.length_a   1.000
_cell.length_b   1.000
_cell.length_c   1.000
_cell.angle_alpha   90.00
_cell.angle_beta   90.00
_cell.angle_gamma   90.00
#
_symmetry.space_group_name_H-M   'P 1'
#
loop_
_entity.id
_entity.type
_entity.pdbx_description
1 polymer ?
#
loop_
_entity_poly.entity_id
_entity_poly.type
_entity_poly.pdbx_seq_one_letter_code
_entity_poly.pdbx_strand_id
1 'polypeptide(L)'
;MRLILNETTNTTKGPELKSKEIGDKERVLHFLKDTYTKTRDHSLKYDLKKCMEIIEGKENQEVADLKSALEEALVENETLFAEKCELAVTLECMKAERGE
;
A
#
# COMPACT_ATOMS: atom_id res chain seq x y z
N MET A 1 -11.38 28.19 -71.32
CA MET A 1 -10.80 28.06 -69.96
C MET A 1 -11.94 28.03 -68.96
N ARG A 2 -12.19 26.89 -68.30
CA ARG A 2 -13.17 26.76 -67.22
C ARG A 2 -12.43 26.38 -65.94
N LEU A 3 -12.71 27.15 -64.90
CA LEU A 3 -12.22 26.99 -63.53
C LEU A 3 -12.79 25.72 -62.90
N ILE A 4 -11.96 24.92 -62.25
CA ILE A 4 -12.40 23.86 -61.33
C ILE A 4 -11.84 24.25 -59.96
N LEU A 5 -12.73 24.73 -59.09
CA LEU A 5 -12.49 24.93 -57.67
C LEU A 5 -12.51 23.56 -56.99
N ASN A 6 -11.37 23.11 -56.48
CA ASN A 6 -11.32 21.93 -55.61
C ASN A 6 -11.81 22.34 -54.22
N GLU A 7 -13.09 22.11 -53.96
CA GLU A 7 -13.66 22.17 -52.62
C GLU A 7 -13.04 21.06 -51.76
N THR A 8 -12.06 21.43 -50.94
CA THR A 8 -11.60 20.57 -49.85
C THR A 8 -12.62 20.69 -48.72
N THR A 9 -13.52 19.71 -48.64
CA THR A 9 -14.43 19.55 -47.52
C THR A 9 -13.58 19.25 -46.29
N ASN A 10 -13.45 20.22 -45.37
CA ASN A 10 -12.89 19.99 -44.06
C ASN A 10 -13.77 18.99 -43.32
N THR A 11 -13.46 17.70 -43.44
CA THR A 11 -14.00 16.66 -42.55
C THR A 11 -13.53 17.03 -41.14
N THR A 12 -14.47 17.49 -40.32
CA THR A 12 -14.32 17.63 -38.88
C THR A 12 -13.85 16.30 -38.34
N LYS A 13 -12.54 16.18 -38.08
CA LYS A 13 -11.99 15.09 -37.30
C LYS A 13 -12.70 15.13 -35.95
N GLY A 14 -13.57 14.16 -35.71
CA GLY A 14 -14.15 13.94 -34.40
C GLY A 14 -13.02 13.85 -33.37
N PRO A 15 -13.27 14.21 -32.09
CA PRO A 15 -12.24 14.10 -31.07
C PRO A 15 -11.79 12.64 -31.03
N GLU A 16 -10.54 12.39 -31.40
CA GLU A 16 -9.87 11.14 -31.11
C GLU A 16 -9.93 10.99 -29.58
N LEU A 17 -10.86 10.16 -29.13
CA LEU A 17 -10.87 9.63 -27.78
C LEU A 17 -9.53 8.93 -27.62
N LYS A 18 -8.55 9.63 -27.06
CA LYS A 18 -7.32 9.02 -26.56
C LYS A 18 -7.77 7.94 -25.59
N SER A 19 -7.81 6.70 -26.04
CA SER A 19 -7.95 5.57 -25.15
C SER A 19 -6.84 5.72 -24.12
N LYS A 20 -7.20 5.94 -22.86
CA LYS A 20 -6.23 5.84 -21.77
C LYS A 20 -5.56 4.50 -21.94
N GLU A 21 -4.29 4.50 -22.34
CA GLU A 21 -3.48 3.29 -22.34
C GLU A 21 -3.54 2.75 -20.92
N ILE A 22 -4.20 1.60 -20.77
CA ILE A 22 -4.26 0.91 -19.50
C ILE A 22 -2.85 0.42 -19.25
N GLY A 23 -2.24 0.86 -18.15
CA GLY A 23 -0.89 0.44 -17.77
C GLY A 23 -0.81 -1.08 -17.66
N ASP A 24 0.37 -1.64 -17.90
CA ASP A 24 0.57 -3.09 -17.86
C ASP A 24 0.17 -3.71 -16.51
N LYS A 25 0.36 -2.96 -15.43
CA LYS A 25 -0.13 -3.33 -14.08
C LYS A 25 -1.64 -3.55 -14.06
N GLU A 26 -2.43 -2.58 -14.49
CA GLU A 26 -3.90 -2.68 -14.55
C GLU A 26 -4.36 -3.79 -15.50
N ARG A 27 -3.67 -4.00 -16.62
CA ARG A 27 -3.97 -5.11 -17.55
C ARG A 27 -3.81 -6.47 -16.86
N VAL A 28 -2.71 -6.66 -16.12
CA VAL A 28 -2.46 -7.89 -15.37
C VAL A 28 -3.49 -8.09 -14.27
N LEU A 29 -3.80 -7.06 -13.48
CA LEU A 29 -4.81 -7.12 -12.43
C LEU A 29 -6.19 -7.48 -12.97
N HIS A 30 -6.59 -6.89 -14.10
CA HIS A 30 -7.85 -7.22 -14.76
C HIS A 30 -7.91 -8.70 -15.16
N PHE A 31 -6.84 -9.21 -15.79
CA PHE A 31 -6.76 -10.62 -16.18
C PHE A 31 -6.86 -11.58 -14.99
N LEU A 32 -6.12 -11.28 -13.90
CA LEU A 32 -6.14 -12.10 -12.69
C LEU A 32 -7.53 -12.11 -12.05
N LYS A 33 -8.20 -10.95 -12.01
CA LYS A 33 -9.56 -10.81 -11.46
C LYS A 33 -10.60 -11.56 -12.30
N ASP A 34 -10.50 -11.50 -13.62
CA ASP A 34 -11.35 -12.26 -14.53
C ASP A 34 -11.17 -13.77 -14.33
N THR A 35 -9.94 -14.22 -14.15
CA THR A 35 -9.63 -15.64 -13.91
C THR A 35 -10.15 -16.08 -12.54
N TYR A 36 -9.97 -15.25 -11.51
CA TYR A 36 -10.43 -15.49 -10.14
C TYR A 36 -11.96 -15.66 -10.06
N THR A 37 -12.71 -14.86 -10.82
CA THR A 37 -14.18 -14.93 -10.83
C THR A 37 -14.72 -16.14 -11.58
N LYS A 38 -14.01 -16.61 -12.62
CA LYS A 38 -14.42 -17.74 -13.46
C LYS A 38 -14.02 -19.10 -12.88
N THR A 39 -12.89 -19.17 -12.16
CA THR A 39 -12.42 -20.45 -11.64
C THR A 39 -13.26 -20.94 -10.45
N ARG A 40 -13.46 -22.27 -10.41
CA ARG A 40 -14.06 -22.99 -9.27
C ARG A 40 -13.02 -23.70 -8.41
N ASP A 41 -11.77 -23.76 -8.88
CA ASP A 41 -10.66 -24.32 -8.11
C ASP A 41 -10.31 -23.39 -6.95
N HIS A 42 -10.44 -23.91 -5.72
CA HIS A 42 -10.21 -23.16 -4.49
C HIS A 42 -8.73 -22.82 -4.26
N SER A 43 -7.82 -23.72 -4.63
CA SER A 43 -6.37 -23.49 -4.52
C SER A 43 -5.96 -22.37 -5.47
N LEU A 44 -6.40 -22.45 -6.73
CA LEU A 44 -6.12 -21.41 -7.71
C LEU A 44 -6.75 -20.05 -7.31
N LYS A 45 -7.95 -20.07 -6.70
CA LYS A 45 -8.57 -18.84 -6.16
C LYS A 45 -7.70 -18.20 -5.09
N TYR A 46 -7.15 -18.99 -4.17
CA TYR A 46 -6.25 -18.51 -3.13
C TYR A 46 -5.01 -17.86 -3.73
N ASP A 47 -4.34 -18.57 -4.66
CA ASP A 47 -3.12 -18.08 -5.30
C ASP A 47 -3.36 -16.78 -6.09
N LEU A 48 -4.46 -16.71 -6.86
CA LEU A 48 -4.83 -15.51 -7.61
C LEU A 48 -5.12 -14.33 -6.68
N LYS A 49 -5.77 -14.57 -5.53
CA LYS A 49 -6.00 -13.54 -4.52
C LYS A 49 -4.68 -13.00 -3.99
N LYS A 50 -3.73 -13.87 -3.67
CA LYS A 50 -2.40 -13.49 -3.18
C LYS A 50 -1.59 -12.71 -4.22
N CYS A 51 -1.61 -13.14 -5.48
CA CYS A 51 -0.97 -12.40 -6.57
C CYS A 51 -1.56 -10.98 -6.73
N MET A 52 -2.88 -10.83 -6.65
CA MET A 52 -3.52 -9.51 -6.69
C MET A 52 -3.11 -8.63 -5.51
N GLU A 53 -3.11 -9.17 -4.28
CA GLU A 53 -2.65 -8.45 -3.07
C GLU A 53 -1.22 -7.93 -3.23
N ILE A 54 -0.30 -8.77 -3.72
CA ILE A 54 1.12 -8.42 -3.94
C ILE A 54 1.25 -7.32 -5.00
N ILE A 55 0.57 -7.44 -6.15
CA ILE A 55 0.66 -6.47 -7.24
C ILE A 55 0.04 -5.11 -6.85
N GLU A 56 -1.06 -5.13 -6.10
CA GLU A 56 -1.69 -3.91 -5.57
C GLU A 56 -0.83 -3.23 -4.50
N GLY A 57 0.20 -3.92 -3.98
CA GLY A 57 1.02 -3.42 -2.88
C GLY A 57 0.26 -3.37 -1.57
N LYS A 58 -0.79 -4.20 -1.44
CA LYS A 58 -1.49 -4.35 -0.15
C LYS A 58 -0.50 -4.97 0.82
N GLU A 59 -0.19 -4.21 1.87
CA GLU A 59 0.67 -4.68 2.94
C GLU A 59 0.13 -6.01 3.47
N ASN A 60 1.02 -6.99 3.65
CA ASN A 60 0.62 -8.23 4.30
C ASN A 60 0.09 -7.86 5.68
N GLN A 61 -1.15 -8.26 6.00
CA GLN A 61 -1.78 -7.97 7.29
C GLN A 61 -0.87 -8.35 8.45
N GLU A 62 -0.14 -9.46 8.33
CA GLU A 62 0.84 -9.90 9.32
C GLU A 62 1.97 -8.88 9.55
N VAL A 63 2.42 -8.20 8.50
CA VAL A 63 3.44 -7.15 8.59
C VAL A 63 2.87 -5.90 9.26
N ALA A 64 1.62 -5.53 8.95
CA ALA A 64 0.94 -4.42 9.60
C ALA A 64 0.74 -4.70 11.11
N ASP A 65 0.30 -5.90 11.45
CA ASP A 65 0.10 -6.34 12.83
C ASP A 65 1.44 -6.34 13.61
N LEU A 66 2.52 -6.86 12.99
CA LEU A 66 3.85 -6.86 13.58
C LEU A 66 4.41 -5.44 13.80
N LYS A 67 4.15 -4.51 12.89
CA LYS A 67 4.54 -3.10 13.07
C LYS A 67 3.82 -2.47 14.25
N SER A 68 2.51 -2.69 14.37
CA SER A 68 1.72 -2.18 15.51
C SER A 68 2.26 -2.72 16.83
N ALA A 69 2.51 -4.04 16.90
CA ALA A 69 3.06 -4.67 18.10
C ALA A 69 4.47 -4.14 18.45
N LEU A 70 5.30 -3.86 17.44
CA LEU A 70 6.62 -3.27 17.65
C LEU A 70 6.52 -1.83 18.18
N GLU A 71 5.62 -1.02 17.64
CA GLU A 71 5.38 0.35 18.10
C GLU A 71 4.92 0.36 19.57
N GLU A 72 3.98 -0.50 19.93
CA GLU A 72 3.52 -0.65 21.32
C GLU A 72 4.68 -1.04 22.26
N ALA A 73 5.49 -2.02 21.88
CA ALA A 73 6.63 -2.47 22.67
C ALA A 73 7.70 -1.38 22.84
N LEU A 74 7.92 -0.54 21.83
CA LEU A 74 8.85 0.58 21.90
C LEU A 74 8.37 1.65 22.90
N VAL A 75 7.08 2.00 22.85
CA VAL A 75 6.48 2.96 23.78
C VAL A 75 6.53 2.45 25.22
N GLU A 76 6.22 1.17 25.44
CA GLU A 76 6.32 0.55 26.76
C GLU A 76 7.77 0.58 27.28
N ASN A 77 8.75 0.27 26.43
CA ASN A 77 10.16 0.28 26.81
C ASN A 77 10.64 1.69 27.19
N GLU A 78 10.25 2.72 26.43
CA GLU A 78 10.56 4.12 26.76
C GLU A 78 9.95 4.53 28.12
N THR A 79 8.72 4.11 28.38
CA THR A 79 8.02 4.37 29.65
C THR A 79 8.74 3.71 30.82
N LEU A 80 9.04 2.41 30.70
CA LEU A 80 9.79 1.66 31.72
C LEU A 80 11.19 2.24 31.95
N PHE A 81 11.84 2.72 30.90
CA PHE A 81 13.14 3.36 31.02
C PHE A 81 13.06 4.66 31.83
N ALA A 82 12.05 5.48 31.61
CA ALA A 82 11.81 6.70 32.38
C ALA A 82 11.56 6.38 33.87
N GLU A 83 10.64 5.45 34.15
CA GLU A 83 10.34 5.00 35.52
C GLU A 83 11.57 4.45 36.24
N LYS A 84 12.39 3.65 35.54
CA LYS A 84 13.64 3.13 36.09
C LYS A 84 14.60 4.26 36.46
N CYS A 85 14.71 5.30 35.64
CA CYS A 85 15.56 6.45 35.93
C CYS A 85 15.07 7.20 37.17
N GLU A 86 13.77 7.45 37.29
CA GLU A 86 13.17 8.11 38.45
C GLU A 86 13.39 7.31 39.74
N LEU A 87 13.20 5.98 39.67
CA LEU A 87 13.40 5.10 40.80
C LEU A 87 14.88 5.05 41.22
N ALA A 88 15.80 5.04 40.27
CA ALA A 88 17.23 5.07 40.55
C ALA A 88 17.63 6.35 41.30
N VAL A 89 17.15 7.52 40.84
CA VAL A 89 17.39 8.79 41.54
C VAL A 89 16.81 8.76 42.95
N THR A 90 15.56 8.29 43.09
CA THR A 90 14.89 8.18 44.40
C THR A 90 15.69 7.29 45.36
N LEU A 91 16.17 6.14 44.88
CA LEU A 91 16.99 5.21 45.67
C LEU A 91 18.28 5.87 46.16
N GLU A 92 18.98 6.60 45.29
CA GLU A 92 20.21 7.29 45.66
C GLU A 92 19.95 8.41 46.68
N CYS A 93 18.87 9.17 46.54
CA CYS A 93 18.47 10.15 47.55
C CYS A 93 18.21 9.48 48.92
N MET A 94 17.48 8.37 48.95
CA MET A 94 17.19 7.65 50.20
C MET A 94 18.43 7.01 50.82
N LYS A 95 19.40 6.56 50.03
CA LYS A 95 20.70 6.07 50.54
C LYS A 95 21.50 7.21 51.16
N ALA A 96 21.56 8.36 50.49
CA ALA A 96 22.23 9.55 51.01
C ALA A 96 21.61 10.03 52.34
N GLU A 97 20.28 9.99 52.47
CA GLU A 97 19.58 10.31 53.73
C GLU A 97 19.88 9.30 54.85
N ARG A 98 20.14 8.04 54.51
CA ARG A 98 20.55 6.99 55.46
C ARG A 98 22.04 6.98 55.79
N GLY A 99 22.85 7.79 55.10
CA GLY A 99 24.31 7.83 55.26
C GLY A 99 25.02 6.58 54.74
N GLU A 100 24.40 5.88 53.78
CA GLU A 100 24.97 4.73 53.05
C GLU A 100 25.73 5.15 51.79
#